data_AF-A0A7G9P285-F1
#
_entry.id   AF-A0A7G9P285-F1
#
_cell.length_a   1.000
_cell.length_b   1.000
_cell.length_c   1.000
_cell.angle_alpha   90.00
_cell.angle_beta   90.00
_cell.angle_gamma   90.00
#
_symmetry.space_group_name_H-M   'P 1'
#
loop_
_entity.id
_entity.type
_entity.pdbx_description
1 polymer ?
#
loop_
_entity_poly.entity_id
_entity_poly.type
_entity_poly.pdbx_seq_one_letter_code
_entity_poly.pdbx_strand_id
1 'polypeptide(L)'
;MRYYHYCILLLAFMGSCKMAHDISTSSLIADASGRVEASAESIEQSAKTVKAHSTNLASETQEPQTQARAEVITAEADRIIGETASLKDVAAQLADARQSAQQQEQKITELQQHLKDAQQSAANALRTIMGIIVAASVVAVGASVFLMLSGMPKLAIGIGGAAITTAVVAVAVMTHLVALAWAGAAAIAVIFALIVWQLVALWRTERTKDKAVAETVTTVEEIKQYLPASVKSAIFGEKPKVERIQSPKTKQIIGKQKSKMRGKAARLKAEASMS
;
A
#
# COMPACT_ATOMS: atom_id res chain seq x y z
N MET A 1 -13.64 25.66 6.01
CA MET A 1 -14.91 24.97 5.64
C MET A 1 -14.85 24.13 4.35
N ARG A 2 -13.79 24.14 3.53
CA ARG A 2 -13.74 23.37 2.27
C ARG A 2 -13.52 21.86 2.42
N TYR A 3 -13.03 21.37 3.56
CA TYR A 3 -12.77 19.94 3.79
C TYR A 3 -14.03 19.11 4.10
N TYR A 4 -15.11 19.72 4.60
CA TYR A 4 -16.34 19.01 4.92
C TYR A 4 -17.16 18.61 3.68
N HIS A 5 -17.04 19.35 2.57
CA HIS A 5 -17.75 19.03 1.32
C HIS A 5 -17.19 17.80 0.61
N TYR A 6 -15.87 17.57 0.67
CA TYR A 6 -15.27 16.39 0.05
C TYR A 6 -15.63 15.09 0.77
N CYS A 7 -15.77 15.10 2.10
CA CYS A 7 -16.20 13.92 2.86
C CYS A 7 -17.67 13.52 2.56
N ILE A 8 -18.57 14.49 2.39
CA ILE A 8 -19.99 14.21 2.12
C ILE A 8 -20.19 13.68 0.70
N LEU A 9 -19.45 14.20 -0.29
CA LEU A 9 -19.49 13.71 -1.67
C LEU A 9 -18.97 12.26 -1.79
N LEU A 10 -17.93 11.90 -1.03
CA LEU A 10 -17.39 10.52 -1.02
C LEU A 10 -18.34 9.52 -0.35
N LEU A 11 -19.05 9.93 0.71
CA LEU A 11 -20.08 9.11 1.35
C LEU A 11 -21.31 8.94 0.48
N ALA A 12 -21.70 9.97 -0.28
CA ALA A 12 -22.79 9.87 -1.25
C ALA A 12 -22.44 8.92 -2.41
N PHE A 13 -21.21 8.96 -2.92
CA PHE A 13 -20.76 8.07 -3.99
C PHE A 13 -20.68 6.60 -3.54
N MET A 14 -20.28 6.34 -2.28
CA MET A 14 -20.31 4.98 -1.71
C MET A 14 -21.74 4.48 -1.42
N GLY A 15 -22.68 5.39 -1.10
CA GLY A 15 -24.10 5.05 -0.94
C GLY A 15 -24.78 4.67 -2.26
N SER A 16 -24.50 5.41 -3.34
CA SER A 16 -25.09 5.16 -4.67
C SER A 16 -24.57 3.88 -5.33
N CYS A 17 -23.35 3.44 -5.01
CA CYS A 17 -22.82 2.16 -5.50
C CYS A 17 -23.50 0.95 -4.84
N LYS A 18 -24.05 1.13 -3.63
CA LYS A 18 -24.73 0.07 -2.88
C LYS A 18 -26.17 -0.18 -3.34
N MET A 19 -26.82 0.81 -3.95
CA MET A 19 -28.20 0.68 -4.45
C MET A 19 -28.30 0.21 -5.90
N ALA A 20 -27.21 0.22 -6.67
CA ALA A 20 -27.21 -0.32 -8.03
C ALA A 20 -26.99 -1.85 -8.09
N HIS A 21 -26.65 -2.49 -6.96
CA HIS A 21 -26.32 -3.91 -6.88
C HIS A 21 -27.53 -4.81 -6.53
N ASP A 22 -28.71 -4.23 -6.27
CA ASP A 22 -29.92 -4.97 -5.85
C ASP A 22 -30.87 -5.34 -7.00
N ILE A 23 -30.53 -4.99 -8.25
CA ILE A 23 -31.12 -5.68 -9.41
C ILE A 23 -30.32 -6.96 -9.55
N SER A 24 -30.76 -8.02 -8.86
CA SER A 24 -30.11 -9.33 -8.87
C SER A 24 -29.92 -9.76 -10.33
N THR A 25 -28.71 -9.59 -10.85
CA THR A 25 -28.36 -9.92 -12.23
C THR A 25 -28.71 -11.38 -12.56
N SER A 26 -28.73 -12.24 -11.54
CA SER A 26 -29.19 -13.62 -11.61
C SER A 26 -30.66 -13.79 -12.05
N SER A 27 -31.56 -12.86 -11.70
CA SER A 27 -32.98 -12.93 -12.09
C SER A 27 -33.22 -12.42 -13.51
N LEU A 28 -32.46 -11.42 -13.96
CA LEU A 28 -32.48 -10.96 -15.35
C LEU A 28 -31.93 -12.01 -16.30
N ILE A 29 -30.86 -12.69 -15.89
CA ILE A 29 -30.28 -13.81 -16.67
C ILE A 29 -31.26 -14.98 -16.77
N ALA A 30 -32.05 -15.24 -15.71
CA ALA A 30 -33.09 -16.26 -15.70
C ALA A 30 -34.19 -16.01 -16.72
N ASP A 31 -34.71 -14.77 -16.75
CA ASP A 31 -35.79 -14.38 -17.63
C ASP A 31 -35.29 -14.36 -19.09
N ALA A 32 -34.07 -13.88 -19.31
CA ALA A 32 -33.43 -13.90 -20.63
C ALA A 32 -33.20 -15.33 -21.14
N SER A 33 -32.66 -16.25 -20.32
CA SER A 33 -32.41 -17.63 -20.75
C SER A 33 -33.72 -18.35 -21.10
N GLY A 34 -34.75 -18.21 -20.26
CA GLY A 34 -36.06 -18.83 -20.49
C GLY A 34 -36.75 -18.29 -21.76
N ARG A 35 -36.62 -16.99 -22.02
CA ARG A 35 -37.16 -16.39 -23.26
C ARG A 35 -36.41 -16.83 -24.50
N VAL A 36 -35.07 -16.98 -24.42
CA VAL A 36 -34.25 -17.48 -25.54
C VAL A 36 -34.60 -18.94 -25.84
N GLU A 37 -34.75 -19.77 -24.80
CA GLU A 37 -35.11 -21.19 -24.95
C GLU A 37 -36.51 -21.36 -25.57
N ALA A 38 -37.52 -20.64 -25.05
CA ALA A 38 -38.86 -20.66 -25.61
C ALA A 38 -38.92 -20.14 -27.05
N SER A 39 -38.14 -19.09 -27.36
CA SER A 39 -38.06 -18.56 -28.72
C SER A 39 -37.38 -19.56 -29.67
N ALA A 40 -36.31 -20.21 -29.21
CA ALA A 40 -35.62 -21.24 -29.98
C ALA A 40 -36.54 -22.43 -30.28
N GLU A 41 -37.30 -22.90 -29.30
CA GLU A 41 -38.25 -24.00 -29.51
C GLU A 41 -39.36 -23.63 -30.51
N SER A 42 -39.91 -22.42 -30.41
CA SER A 42 -40.88 -21.92 -31.38
C SER A 42 -40.31 -21.80 -32.79
N ILE A 43 -39.07 -21.30 -32.95
CA ILE A 43 -38.40 -21.17 -34.25
C ILE A 43 -38.15 -22.55 -34.85
N GLU A 44 -37.69 -23.51 -34.05
CA GLU A 44 -37.45 -24.88 -34.51
C GLU A 44 -38.75 -25.53 -35.03
N GLN A 45 -39.85 -25.35 -34.32
CA GLN A 45 -41.15 -25.91 -34.70
C GLN A 45 -41.71 -25.25 -35.97
N SER A 46 -41.57 -23.92 -36.10
CA SER A 46 -41.91 -23.21 -37.33
C SER A 46 -41.06 -23.67 -38.51
N ALA A 47 -39.74 -23.82 -38.33
CA ALA A 47 -38.83 -24.28 -39.38
C ALA A 47 -39.14 -25.72 -39.82
N LYS A 48 -39.44 -26.64 -38.88
CA LYS A 48 -39.89 -28.00 -39.20
C LYS A 48 -41.20 -28.01 -40.00
N THR A 49 -42.14 -27.13 -39.65
CA THR A 49 -43.42 -27.00 -40.36
C THR A 49 -43.21 -26.47 -41.79
N VAL A 50 -42.38 -25.44 -41.95
CA VAL A 50 -42.00 -24.88 -43.26
C VAL A 50 -41.31 -25.94 -44.12
N LYS A 51 -40.37 -26.70 -43.53
CA LYS A 51 -39.69 -27.81 -44.21
C LYS A 51 -40.67 -28.89 -44.69
N ALA A 52 -41.64 -29.26 -43.85
CA ALA A 52 -42.65 -30.26 -44.21
C ALA A 52 -43.53 -29.77 -45.38
N HIS A 53 -43.96 -28.51 -45.34
CA HIS A 53 -44.75 -27.91 -46.42
C HIS A 53 -43.95 -27.76 -47.72
N SER A 54 -42.68 -27.34 -47.67
CA SER A 54 -41.85 -27.23 -48.87
C SER A 54 -41.56 -28.59 -49.48
N THR A 55 -41.29 -29.61 -48.67
CA THR A 55 -41.06 -30.98 -49.14
C THR A 55 -42.31 -31.54 -49.84
N ASN A 56 -43.49 -31.35 -49.24
CA ASN A 56 -44.75 -31.78 -49.85
C ASN A 56 -45.01 -31.03 -51.17
N LEU A 57 -44.80 -29.71 -51.19
CA LEU A 57 -44.96 -28.89 -52.40
C LEU A 57 -44.03 -29.32 -53.54
N ALA A 58 -42.78 -29.66 -53.23
CA ALA A 58 -41.82 -30.19 -54.20
C ALA A 58 -42.25 -31.55 -54.78
N SER A 59 -42.96 -32.36 -54.00
CA SER A 59 -43.44 -33.69 -54.42
C SER A 59 -44.74 -33.63 -55.24
N GLU A 60 -45.59 -32.64 -54.99
CA GLU A 60 -46.91 -32.51 -55.64
C GLU A 60 -46.87 -31.68 -56.93
N THR A 61 -45.89 -30.77 -57.07
CA THR A 61 -45.77 -29.92 -58.26
C THR A 61 -45.01 -30.61 -59.40
N GLN A 62 -45.48 -30.42 -60.63
CA GLN A 62 -44.76 -30.81 -61.85
C GLN A 62 -43.99 -29.64 -62.48
N GLU A 63 -44.08 -28.44 -61.91
CA GLU A 63 -43.40 -27.26 -62.42
C GLU A 63 -41.95 -27.20 -61.92
N PRO A 64 -40.94 -27.24 -62.81
CA PRO A 64 -39.53 -27.32 -62.40
C PRO A 64 -39.06 -26.07 -61.63
N GLN A 65 -39.64 -24.89 -61.90
CA GLN A 65 -39.33 -23.67 -61.15
C GLN A 65 -39.86 -23.71 -59.71
N THR A 66 -41.03 -24.33 -59.50
CA THR A 66 -41.67 -24.44 -58.19
C THR A 66 -40.93 -25.47 -57.33
N GLN A 67 -40.46 -26.56 -57.95
CA GLN A 67 -39.61 -27.56 -57.31
C GLN A 67 -38.27 -26.96 -56.83
N ALA A 68 -37.57 -26.22 -57.69
CA ALA A 68 -36.31 -25.56 -57.32
C ALA A 68 -36.48 -24.56 -56.16
N ARG A 69 -37.59 -23.80 -56.14
CA ARG A 69 -37.89 -22.88 -55.02
C ARG A 69 -38.18 -23.64 -53.72
N ALA A 70 -38.90 -24.76 -53.79
CA ALA A 70 -39.20 -25.59 -52.64
C ALA A 70 -37.94 -26.23 -52.04
N GLU A 71 -36.97 -26.64 -52.86
CA GLU A 71 -35.65 -27.12 -52.40
C GLU A 71 -34.87 -26.02 -51.66
N VAL A 72 -34.84 -24.79 -52.19
CA VAL A 72 -34.20 -23.65 -51.51
C VAL A 72 -34.85 -23.37 -50.15
N ILE A 73 -36.19 -23.40 -50.06
CA ILE A 73 -36.90 -23.21 -48.79
C ILE A 73 -36.56 -24.33 -47.79
N THR A 74 -36.46 -25.57 -48.27
CA THR A 74 -36.09 -26.73 -47.46
C THR A 74 -34.68 -26.59 -46.89
N ALA A 75 -33.73 -26.18 -47.73
CA ALA A 75 -32.34 -25.94 -47.33
C ALA A 75 -32.22 -24.80 -46.31
N GLU A 76 -32.96 -23.71 -46.49
CA GLU A 76 -32.96 -22.59 -45.55
C GLU A 76 -33.64 -22.98 -44.22
N ALA A 77 -34.70 -23.79 -44.26
CA ALA A 77 -35.32 -24.33 -43.06
C ALA A 77 -34.36 -25.24 -42.27
N ASP A 78 -33.56 -26.07 -42.96
CA ASP A 78 -32.53 -26.89 -42.33
C ASP A 78 -31.42 -26.05 -41.71
N ARG A 79 -31.02 -24.96 -42.38
CA ARG A 79 -30.09 -23.99 -41.82
C ARG A 79 -30.63 -23.34 -40.55
N ILE A 80 -31.89 -22.90 -40.55
CA ILE A 80 -32.55 -22.30 -39.37
C ILE A 80 -32.60 -23.32 -38.22
N ILE A 81 -32.92 -24.58 -38.47
CA ILE A 81 -32.91 -25.64 -37.45
C ILE A 81 -31.50 -25.80 -36.86
N GLY A 82 -30.46 -25.80 -37.70
CA GLY A 82 -29.07 -25.87 -37.26
C GLY A 82 -28.63 -24.67 -36.40
N GLU A 83 -28.97 -23.45 -36.82
CA GLU A 83 -28.68 -22.23 -36.05
C GLU A 83 -29.47 -22.20 -34.72
N THR A 84 -30.68 -22.75 -34.70
CA THR A 84 -31.52 -22.87 -33.50
C THR A 84 -30.93 -23.82 -32.46
N ALA A 85 -30.26 -24.90 -32.89
CA ALA A 85 -29.51 -25.76 -31.98
C ALA A 85 -28.37 -25.01 -31.27
N SER A 86 -27.71 -24.09 -31.98
CA SER A 86 -26.67 -23.23 -31.38
C SER A 86 -27.24 -22.25 -30.37
N LEU A 87 -28.45 -21.72 -30.61
CA LEU A 87 -29.16 -20.86 -29.64
C LEU A 87 -29.50 -21.61 -28.35
N LYS A 88 -29.90 -22.89 -28.44
CA LYS A 88 -30.14 -23.75 -27.27
C LYS A 88 -28.86 -24.00 -26.46
N ASP A 89 -27.72 -24.18 -27.13
CA ASP A 89 -26.41 -24.33 -26.46
C ASP A 89 -26.01 -23.05 -25.71
N VAL A 90 -26.21 -21.87 -26.33
CA VAL A 90 -25.98 -20.58 -25.66
C VAL A 90 -26.91 -20.41 -24.45
N ALA A 91 -28.17 -20.81 -24.53
CA ALA A 91 -29.10 -20.78 -23.40
C ALA A 91 -28.62 -21.68 -22.24
N ALA A 92 -28.10 -22.86 -22.54
CA ALA A 92 -27.52 -23.77 -21.54
C ALA A 92 -26.28 -23.17 -20.86
N GLN A 93 -25.34 -22.61 -21.64
CA GLN A 93 -24.16 -21.92 -21.11
C GLN A 93 -24.55 -20.74 -20.20
N LEU A 94 -25.63 -20.02 -20.55
CA LEU A 94 -26.13 -18.91 -19.76
C LEU A 94 -26.73 -19.37 -18.42
N ALA A 95 -27.37 -20.55 -18.39
CA ALA A 95 -27.84 -21.18 -17.16
C ALA A 95 -26.68 -21.61 -16.23
N ASP A 96 -25.61 -22.18 -16.78
CA ASP A 96 -24.41 -22.55 -16.02
C ASP A 96 -23.68 -21.32 -15.45
N ALA A 97 -23.54 -20.27 -16.25
CA ALA A 97 -22.97 -19.00 -15.83
C ALA A 97 -23.77 -18.38 -14.67
N ARG A 98 -25.11 -18.49 -14.72
CA ARG A 98 -26.00 -18.06 -13.64
C ARG A 98 -25.75 -18.85 -12.35
N GLN A 99 -25.70 -20.17 -12.43
CA GLN A 99 -25.46 -21.01 -11.25
C GLN A 99 -24.11 -20.65 -10.60
N SER A 100 -23.09 -20.43 -11.42
CA SER A 100 -21.77 -19.98 -10.95
C SER A 100 -21.83 -18.61 -10.27
N ALA A 101 -22.58 -17.67 -10.85
CA ALA A 101 -22.78 -16.34 -10.26
C ALA A 101 -23.51 -16.41 -8.90
N GLN A 102 -24.54 -17.25 -8.77
CA GLN A 102 -25.26 -17.46 -7.51
C GLN A 102 -24.35 -18.04 -6.41
N GLN A 103 -23.49 -19.00 -6.76
CA GLN A 103 -22.50 -19.53 -5.82
C GLN A 103 -21.49 -18.47 -5.36
N GLN A 104 -21.09 -17.56 -6.26
CA GLN A 104 -20.21 -16.45 -5.90
C GLN A 104 -20.92 -15.43 -5.01
N GLU A 105 -22.17 -15.07 -5.28
CA GLU A 105 -22.97 -14.19 -4.41
C GLU A 105 -23.13 -14.76 -3.00
N GLN A 106 -23.36 -16.07 -2.88
CA GLN A 106 -23.41 -16.77 -1.59
C GLN A 106 -22.08 -16.65 -0.84
N LYS A 107 -20.95 -16.92 -1.51
CA LYS A 107 -19.62 -16.77 -0.91
C LYS A 107 -19.32 -15.33 -0.50
N ILE A 108 -19.72 -14.34 -1.30
CA ILE A 108 -19.57 -12.92 -0.96
C ILE A 108 -20.38 -12.60 0.30
N THR A 109 -21.61 -13.09 0.38
CA THR A 109 -22.47 -12.88 1.55
C THR A 109 -21.87 -13.52 2.80
N GLU A 110 -21.37 -14.75 2.69
CA GLU A 110 -20.69 -15.47 3.77
C GLU A 110 -19.42 -14.73 4.23
N LEU A 111 -18.58 -14.27 3.30
CA LEU A 111 -17.37 -13.48 3.59
C LEU A 111 -17.71 -12.14 4.26
N GLN A 112 -18.77 -11.46 3.81
CA GLN A 112 -19.24 -10.24 4.45
C GLN A 112 -19.72 -10.49 5.89
N GLN A 113 -20.35 -11.64 6.13
CA GLN A 113 -20.77 -12.03 7.46
C GLN A 113 -19.58 -12.35 8.36
N HIS A 114 -18.61 -13.14 7.88
CA HIS A 114 -17.36 -13.39 8.60
C HIS A 114 -16.58 -12.10 8.90
N LEU A 115 -16.56 -11.13 7.98
CA LEU A 115 -15.94 -9.83 8.23
C LEU A 115 -16.66 -9.05 9.32
N LYS A 116 -18.01 -9.03 9.32
CA LYS A 116 -18.79 -8.40 10.38
C LYS A 116 -18.57 -9.07 11.73
N ASP A 117 -18.59 -10.39 11.77
CA ASP A 117 -18.38 -11.18 12.99
C ASP A 117 -16.96 -10.97 13.53
N ALA A 118 -15.94 -10.96 12.66
CA ALA A 118 -14.57 -10.67 13.04
C ALA A 118 -14.40 -9.22 13.55
N GLN A 119 -15.01 -8.24 12.88
CA GLN A 119 -15.00 -6.84 13.33
C GLN A 119 -15.71 -6.69 14.68
N GLN A 120 -16.85 -7.36 14.87
CA GLN A 120 -17.61 -7.30 16.11
C GLN A 120 -16.88 -8.02 17.24
N SER A 121 -16.27 -9.17 16.97
CA SER A 121 -15.42 -9.89 17.92
C SER A 121 -14.22 -9.03 18.35
N ALA A 122 -13.52 -8.41 17.40
CA ALA A 122 -12.42 -7.49 17.69
C ALA A 122 -12.88 -6.27 18.49
N ALA A 123 -14.02 -5.67 18.14
CA ALA A 123 -14.59 -4.53 18.86
C ALA A 123 -15.00 -4.91 20.29
N ASN A 124 -15.57 -6.10 20.48
CA ASN A 124 -15.93 -6.61 21.81
C ASN A 124 -14.69 -6.89 22.65
N ALA A 125 -13.66 -7.52 22.08
CA ALA A 125 -12.40 -7.75 22.77
C ALA A 125 -11.74 -6.43 23.19
N LEU A 126 -11.70 -5.43 22.30
CA LEU A 126 -11.20 -4.09 22.61
C LEU A 126 -12.00 -3.41 23.73
N ARG A 127 -13.34 -3.48 23.70
CA ARG A 127 -14.18 -2.95 24.77
C ARG A 127 -13.92 -3.64 26.11
N THR A 128 -13.78 -4.96 26.12
CA THR A 128 -13.49 -5.72 27.35
C THR A 128 -12.14 -5.33 27.94
N ILE A 129 -11.08 -5.31 27.11
CA ILE A 129 -9.72 -4.93 27.55
C ILE A 129 -9.72 -3.49 28.07
N MET A 130 -10.33 -2.56 27.33
CA MET A 130 -10.39 -1.16 27.75
C MET A 130 -11.26 -0.96 29.01
N GLY A 131 -12.33 -1.74 29.17
CA GLY A 131 -13.15 -1.76 30.40
C GLY A 131 -12.35 -2.20 31.63
N ILE A 132 -11.52 -3.23 31.50
CA ILE A 132 -10.61 -3.69 32.56
C ILE A 132 -9.61 -2.59 32.92
N ILE A 133 -9.03 -1.91 31.93
CA ILE A 133 -8.07 -0.81 32.15
C ILE A 133 -8.74 0.35 32.90
N VAL A 134 -9.98 0.71 32.53
CA VAL A 134 -10.73 1.76 33.23
C VAL A 134 -11.02 1.33 34.67
N ALA A 135 -11.50 0.09 34.89
CA ALA A 135 -11.76 -0.42 36.24
C ALA A 135 -10.50 -0.43 37.12
N ALA A 136 -9.36 -0.88 36.58
CA ALA A 136 -8.07 -0.86 37.28
C ALA A 136 -7.62 0.57 37.61
N SER A 137 -7.88 1.53 36.71
CA SER A 137 -7.56 2.94 36.94
C SER A 137 -8.37 3.55 38.08
N VAL A 138 -9.66 3.19 38.21
CA VAL A 138 -10.51 3.64 39.33
C VAL A 138 -9.97 3.11 40.66
N VAL A 139 -9.56 1.84 40.72
CA VAL A 139 -8.94 1.25 41.91
C VAL A 139 -7.63 1.95 42.27
N ALA A 140 -6.79 2.25 41.28
CA ALA A 140 -5.54 2.96 41.48
C ALA A 140 -5.73 4.40 41.99
N VAL A 141 -6.77 5.11 41.53
CA VAL A 141 -7.14 6.43 42.08
C VAL A 141 -7.58 6.30 43.54
N GLY A 142 -8.40 5.30 43.88
CA GLY A 142 -8.78 5.03 45.28
C GLY A 142 -7.56 4.74 46.18
N ALA A 143 -6.61 3.94 45.69
CA ALA A 143 -5.36 3.67 46.39
C ALA A 143 -4.49 4.93 46.54
N SER A 144 -4.48 5.82 45.55
CA SER A 144 -3.75 7.09 45.63
C SER A 144 -4.29 8.02 46.72
N VAL A 145 -5.62 8.11 46.88
CA VAL A 145 -6.26 8.88 47.95
C VAL A 145 -5.92 8.29 49.32
N PHE A 146 -5.93 6.97 49.44
CA PHE A 146 -5.52 6.29 50.67
C PHE A 146 -4.06 6.57 51.04
N LEU A 147 -3.12 6.48 50.07
CA LEU A 147 -1.71 6.80 50.27
C LEU A 147 -1.47 8.27 50.65
N MET A 148 -2.31 9.18 50.15
CA MET A 148 -2.27 10.59 50.51
C MET A 148 -2.67 10.79 51.99
N LEU A 149 -3.67 10.06 52.47
CA LEU A 149 -4.10 10.06 53.88
C LEU A 149 -3.08 9.38 54.81
N SER A 150 -2.29 8.41 54.32
CA SER A 150 -1.22 7.74 55.09
C SER A 150 0.11 8.50 55.12
N GLY A 151 0.17 9.75 54.65
CA GLY A 151 1.38 10.59 54.75
C GLY A 151 2.45 10.33 53.68
N MET A 152 2.11 9.66 52.57
CA MET A 152 3.02 9.43 51.44
C MET A 152 2.60 10.21 50.17
N PRO A 153 2.58 11.56 50.21
CA PRO A 153 1.97 12.38 49.15
C PRO A 153 2.70 12.28 47.80
N LYS A 154 4.02 12.06 47.79
CA LYS A 154 4.80 11.96 46.54
C LYS A 154 4.43 10.71 45.72
N LEU A 155 4.16 9.59 46.38
CA LEU A 155 3.71 8.36 45.72
C LEU A 155 2.23 8.46 45.31
N ALA A 156 1.39 9.07 46.15
CA ALA A 156 -0.01 9.32 45.84
C ALA A 156 -0.19 10.14 44.56
N ILE A 157 0.55 11.25 44.39
CA ILE A 157 0.48 12.10 43.19
C ILE A 157 0.96 11.35 41.95
N GLY A 158 2.03 10.56 42.06
CA GLY A 158 2.56 9.77 40.95
C GLY A 158 1.59 8.70 40.47
N ILE A 159 1.04 7.89 41.39
CA ILE A 159 0.10 6.81 41.07
C ILE A 159 -1.25 7.38 40.59
N GLY A 160 -1.76 8.41 41.27
CA GLY A 160 -3.02 9.06 40.91
C GLY A 160 -2.94 9.75 39.55
N GLY A 161 -1.85 10.47 39.26
CA GLY A 161 -1.63 11.12 37.96
C GLY A 161 -1.51 10.12 36.81
N ALA A 162 -0.79 9.01 37.01
CA ALA A 162 -0.67 7.94 36.02
C ALA A 162 -2.02 7.24 35.77
N ALA A 163 -2.81 6.99 36.82
CA ALA A 163 -4.11 6.37 36.70
C ALA A 163 -5.12 7.26 35.95
N ILE A 164 -5.17 8.56 36.26
CA ILE A 164 -6.07 9.51 35.58
C ILE A 164 -5.70 9.65 34.11
N THR A 165 -4.41 9.81 33.79
CA THR A 165 -3.96 9.92 32.39
C THR A 165 -4.27 8.64 31.60
N THR A 166 -4.06 7.46 32.19
CA THR A 166 -4.38 6.18 31.57
C THR A 166 -5.89 6.03 31.32
N ALA A 167 -6.73 6.43 32.28
CA ALA A 167 -8.19 6.41 32.11
C ALA A 167 -8.67 7.37 31.02
N VAL A 168 -8.14 8.59 30.96
CA VAL A 168 -8.48 9.58 29.92
C VAL A 168 -8.07 9.07 28.54
N VAL A 169 -6.89 8.46 28.41
CA VAL A 169 -6.45 7.84 27.16
C VAL A 169 -7.37 6.67 26.79
N ALA A 170 -7.72 5.78 27.72
CA ALA A 170 -8.62 4.65 27.45
C ALA A 170 -10.02 5.11 26.97
N VAL A 171 -10.58 6.15 27.59
CA VAL A 171 -11.88 6.73 27.19
C VAL A 171 -11.79 7.41 25.83
N ALA A 172 -10.72 8.16 25.56
CA ALA A 172 -10.50 8.79 24.25
C ALA A 172 -10.30 7.74 23.14
N VAL A 173 -9.61 6.64 23.45
CA VAL A 173 -9.44 5.52 22.52
C VAL A 173 -10.79 4.86 22.22
N MET A 174 -11.69 4.70 23.20
CA MET A 174 -13.03 4.16 22.94
C MET A 174 -13.88 5.03 22.00
N THR A 175 -13.73 6.34 22.04
CA THR A 175 -14.57 7.27 21.24
C THR A 175 -13.98 7.57 19.86
N HIS A 176 -12.65 7.57 19.71
CA HIS A 176 -11.97 8.08 18.52
C HIS A 176 -10.82 7.18 18.01
N LEU A 177 -11.02 5.85 17.98
CA LEU A 177 -10.04 4.86 17.48
C LEU A 177 -9.33 5.27 16.18
N VAL A 178 -10.08 5.76 15.20
CA VAL A 178 -9.53 6.12 13.87
C VAL A 178 -8.66 7.38 13.96
N ALA A 179 -9.09 8.41 14.69
CA ALA A 179 -8.30 9.65 14.82
C ALA A 179 -7.04 9.45 15.66
N LEU A 180 -7.11 8.61 16.69
CA LEU A 180 -5.97 8.25 17.53
C LEU A 180 -4.94 7.38 16.80
N ALA A 181 -5.37 6.50 15.88
CA ALA A 181 -4.45 5.76 15.03
C ALA A 181 -3.62 6.70 14.13
N TRP A 182 -4.25 7.73 13.55
CA TRP A 182 -3.54 8.75 12.78
C TRP A 182 -2.63 9.64 13.64
N ALA A 183 -3.07 10.02 14.84
CA ALA A 183 -2.24 10.79 15.78
C ALA A 183 -1.01 10.00 16.25
N GLY A 184 -1.17 8.70 16.54
CA GLY A 184 -0.08 7.81 16.89
C GLY A 184 0.91 7.60 15.74
N ALA A 185 0.41 7.39 14.53
CA ALA A 185 1.25 7.30 13.33
C ALA A 185 2.05 8.59 13.08
N ALA A 186 1.43 9.76 13.26
CA ALA A 186 2.09 11.05 13.15
C ALA A 186 3.19 11.23 14.21
N ALA A 187 2.93 10.83 15.46
CA ALA A 187 3.93 10.91 16.54
C ALA A 187 5.16 10.03 16.25
N ILE A 188 4.95 8.81 15.77
CA ILE A 188 6.03 7.90 15.36
C ILE A 188 6.83 8.49 14.19
N ALA A 189 6.15 9.06 13.20
CA ALA A 189 6.80 9.72 12.07
C ALA A 189 7.69 10.90 12.49
N VAL A 190 7.24 11.70 13.47
CA VAL A 190 8.02 12.81 14.03
C VAL A 190 9.26 12.29 14.77
N ILE A 191 9.12 11.25 15.60
CA ILE A 191 10.25 10.63 16.30
C ILE A 191 11.27 10.09 15.28
N PHE A 192 10.80 9.41 14.25
CA PHE A 192 11.66 8.89 13.19
C PHE A 192 12.39 10.02 12.44
N ALA A 193 11.70 11.11 12.11
CA ALA A 193 12.30 12.28 11.48
C ALA A 193 13.38 12.93 12.36
N LEU A 194 13.17 12.99 13.68
CA LEU A 194 14.17 13.50 14.63
C LEU A 194 15.42 12.60 14.70
N ILE A 195 15.23 11.28 14.68
CA ILE A 195 16.34 10.31 14.64
C ILE A 195 17.14 10.47 13.33
N VAL A 196 16.46 10.56 12.19
CA VAL A 196 17.11 10.76 10.89
C VAL A 196 17.86 12.09 10.85
N TRP A 197 17.28 13.18 11.37
CA TRP A 197 17.97 14.46 11.49
C TRP A 197 19.25 14.31 12.33
N GLN A 198 19.17 13.75 13.54
CA GLN A 198 20.33 13.54 14.42
C GLN A 198 21.47 12.79 13.70
N LEU A 199 21.14 11.74 12.96
CA LEU A 199 22.12 10.98 12.16
C LEU A 199 22.75 11.83 11.04
N VAL A 200 21.95 12.62 10.32
CA VAL A 200 22.46 13.53 9.27
C VAL A 200 23.33 14.65 9.85
N ALA A 201 22.99 15.18 11.02
CA ALA A 201 23.77 16.21 11.71
C ALA A 201 25.14 15.69 12.17
N LEU A 202 25.19 14.46 12.68
CA LEU A 202 26.43 13.76 13.01
C LEU A 202 27.30 13.53 11.76
N TRP A 203 26.69 13.12 10.64
CA TRP A 203 27.42 12.89 9.40
C TRP A 203 27.98 14.19 8.78
N ARG A 204 27.23 15.30 8.88
CA ARG A 204 27.72 16.63 8.45
C ARG A 204 28.91 17.10 9.29
N THR A 205 28.87 16.90 10.60
CA THR A 205 29.96 17.33 11.49
C THR A 205 31.24 16.52 11.28
N GLU A 206 31.15 15.30 10.79
CA GLU A 206 32.34 14.52 10.44
C GLU A 206 32.99 15.03 9.14
N ARG A 207 32.20 15.43 8.13
CA ARG A 207 32.73 16.03 6.89
C ARG A 207 33.39 17.40 7.08
N THR A 208 32.92 18.23 8.02
CA THR A 208 33.52 19.55 8.24
C THR A 208 34.88 19.47 8.93
N LYS A 209 35.08 18.46 9.79
CA LYS A 209 36.37 18.20 10.45
C LYS A 209 37.45 17.81 9.44
N ASP A 210 37.11 17.01 8.43
CA ASP A 210 38.08 16.60 7.40
C ASP A 210 38.53 17.77 6.52
N LYS A 211 37.63 18.73 6.22
CA LYS A 211 37.98 19.93 5.44
C LYS A 211 38.90 20.89 6.22
N ALA A 212 38.61 21.14 7.49
CA ALA A 212 39.43 22.01 8.32
C ALA A 212 40.86 21.46 8.50
N VAL A 213 41.01 20.15 8.67
CA VAL A 213 42.33 19.50 8.77
C VAL A 213 43.08 19.58 7.44
N ALA A 214 42.39 19.41 6.30
CA ALA A 214 43.02 19.53 4.98
C ALA A 214 43.54 20.96 4.72
N GLU A 215 42.77 21.99 5.05
CA GLU A 215 43.19 23.39 4.87
C GLU A 215 44.40 23.73 5.75
N THR A 216 44.39 23.30 7.02
CA THR A 216 45.51 23.60 7.94
C THR A 216 46.82 22.94 7.49
N VAL A 217 46.75 21.71 6.97
CA VAL A 217 47.94 20.99 6.44
C VAL A 217 48.49 21.69 5.20
N THR A 218 47.61 22.21 4.34
CA THR A 218 48.01 22.90 3.10
C THR A 218 48.72 24.22 3.42
N THR A 219 48.18 25.03 4.35
CA THR A 219 48.82 26.29 4.77
C THR A 219 50.20 26.03 5.42
N VAL A 220 50.34 24.97 6.21
CA VAL A 220 51.62 24.62 6.85
C VAL A 220 52.66 24.10 5.85
N GLU A 221 52.24 23.40 4.79
CA GLU A 221 53.15 22.94 3.73
C GLU A 221 53.58 24.06 2.78
N GLU A 222 52.71 25.02 2.46
CA GLU A 222 53.07 26.21 1.68
C GLU A 222 54.05 27.10 2.44
N ILE A 223 53.82 27.37 3.74
CA ILE A 223 54.75 28.16 4.56
C ILE A 223 56.14 27.50 4.59
N LYS A 224 56.23 26.16 4.61
CA LYS A 224 57.51 25.44 4.60
C LYS A 224 58.33 25.56 3.31
N GLN A 225 57.73 26.00 2.20
CA GLN A 225 58.42 26.22 0.93
C GLN A 225 59.13 27.57 0.88
N TYR A 226 58.66 28.57 1.63
CA TYR A 226 59.20 29.93 1.62
C TYR A 226 60.19 30.23 2.76
N LEU A 227 60.44 29.28 3.67
CA LEU A 227 61.40 29.49 4.77
C LEU A 227 62.83 29.07 4.40
N PRO A 228 63.84 29.94 4.62
CA PRO A 228 65.25 29.58 4.46
C PRO A 228 65.66 28.47 5.44
N ALA A 229 66.58 27.60 5.00
CA ALA A 229 66.93 26.34 5.66
C ALA A 229 67.37 26.49 7.13
N SER A 230 67.97 27.64 7.48
CA SER A 230 68.41 27.99 8.84
C SER A 230 67.28 28.23 9.84
N VAL A 231 66.12 28.71 9.39
CA VAL A 231 64.94 28.97 10.26
C VAL A 231 64.06 27.72 10.39
N LYS A 232 64.06 26.88 9.36
CA LYS A 232 63.29 25.63 9.30
C LYS A 232 63.74 24.60 10.34
N SER A 233 65.05 24.48 10.56
CA SER A 233 65.62 23.60 11.59
C SER A 233 65.40 24.12 13.01
N ALA A 234 65.37 25.44 13.20
CA ALA A 234 65.13 26.08 14.48
C ALA A 234 63.67 25.92 14.96
N ILE A 235 62.69 26.04 14.06
CA ILE A 235 61.26 25.97 14.42
C ILE A 235 60.72 24.53 14.42
N PHE A 236 61.11 23.70 13.43
CA PHE A 236 60.54 22.35 13.27
C PHE A 236 61.43 21.21 13.78
N GLY A 237 62.68 21.49 14.15
CA GLY A 237 63.67 20.51 14.55
C GLY A 237 64.13 19.60 13.40
N GLU A 238 65.24 18.88 13.61
CA GLU A 238 65.80 17.93 12.64
C GLU A 238 64.91 16.69 12.41
N LYS A 239 63.94 16.48 13.30
CA LYS A 239 62.79 15.58 13.12
C LYS A 239 61.53 16.27 13.64
N PRO A 240 60.40 16.24 12.90
CA PRO A 240 59.20 16.99 13.27
C PRO A 240 58.63 16.48 14.60
N LYS A 241 58.77 17.27 15.67
CA LYS A 241 58.21 17.02 17.02
C LYS A 241 56.67 16.90 17.06
N VAL A 242 55.98 17.10 15.94
CA VAL A 242 54.52 17.02 15.80
C VAL A 242 53.99 15.58 15.85
N GLU A 243 54.85 14.56 15.74
CA GLU A 243 54.43 13.15 15.83
C GLU A 243 54.05 12.67 17.23
N ARG A 244 54.37 13.41 18.29
CA ARG A 244 54.15 12.98 19.68
C ARG A 244 52.78 13.37 20.26
N ILE A 245 52.05 14.31 19.66
CA ILE A 245 50.76 14.80 20.20
C ILE A 245 49.68 14.74 19.12
N GLN A 246 49.49 13.58 18.47
CA GLN A 246 48.40 13.42 17.52
C GLN A 246 47.78 12.03 17.64
N SER A 247 46.45 11.98 17.67
CA SER A 247 45.68 10.74 17.74
C SER A 247 46.02 9.81 16.56
N PRO A 248 45.91 8.47 16.72
CA PRO A 248 46.21 7.51 15.65
C PRO A 248 45.42 7.80 14.35
N LYS A 249 44.17 8.28 14.49
CA LYS A 249 43.31 8.68 13.36
C LYS A 249 43.89 9.85 12.58
N THR A 250 44.43 10.85 13.27
CA THR A 250 45.07 12.03 12.68
C THR A 250 46.34 11.65 11.90
N LYS A 251 47.15 10.71 12.44
CA LYS A 251 48.34 10.18 11.74
C LYS A 251 47.97 9.48 10.43
N GLN A 252 46.85 8.75 10.41
CA GLN A 252 46.38 8.03 9.22
C GLN A 252 45.90 8.99 8.12
N ILE A 253 45.20 10.07 8.49
CA ILE A 253 44.74 11.12 7.56
C ILE A 253 45.94 11.86 6.96
N ILE A 254 46.91 12.25 7.79
CA ILE A 254 48.14 12.92 7.33
C ILE A 254 48.96 12.00 6.43
N GLY A 255 49.08 10.71 6.75
CA GLY A 255 49.75 9.72 5.91
C GLY A 255 49.13 9.59 4.52
N LYS A 256 47.79 9.53 4.44
CA LYS A 256 47.05 9.47 3.16
C LYS A 256 47.19 10.76 2.33
N GLN A 257 47.24 11.92 2.97
CA GLN A 257 47.45 13.20 2.28
C GLN A 257 48.88 13.30 1.73
N LYS A 258 49.89 12.93 2.53
CA LYS A 258 51.30 12.93 2.12
C LYS A 258 51.58 12.01 0.93
N SER A 259 50.94 10.84 0.88
CA SER A 259 51.12 9.91 -0.25
C SER A 259 50.49 10.46 -1.54
N LYS A 260 49.32 11.10 -1.47
CA LYS A 260 48.70 11.79 -2.62
C LYS A 260 49.55 12.93 -3.14
N MET A 261 50.09 13.76 -2.24
CA MET A 261 50.97 14.88 -2.61
C MET A 261 52.28 14.40 -3.26
N ARG A 262 52.90 13.34 -2.73
CA ARG A 262 54.09 12.72 -3.34
C ARG A 262 53.81 12.14 -4.72
N GLY A 263 52.65 11.50 -4.92
CA GLY A 263 52.23 11.00 -6.24
C GLY A 263 52.03 12.12 -7.26
N LYS A 264 51.46 13.26 -6.83
CA LYS A 264 51.27 14.44 -7.69
C LYS A 264 52.58 15.13 -8.04
N ALA A 265 53.49 15.27 -7.08
CA ALA A 265 54.83 15.84 -7.30
C ALA A 265 55.71 14.95 -8.20
N ALA A 266 55.58 13.63 -8.09
CA ALA A 266 56.28 12.69 -8.97
C ALA A 266 55.79 12.77 -10.43
N ARG A 267 54.47 12.95 -10.64
CA ARG A 267 53.90 13.17 -11.97
C ARG A 267 54.35 14.48 -12.59
N LEU A 268 54.35 15.57 -11.84
CA LEU A 268 54.83 16.88 -12.33
C LEU A 268 56.33 16.87 -12.67
N LYS A 269 57.15 16.11 -11.92
CA LYS A 269 58.56 15.90 -12.28
C LYS A 269 58.75 15.05 -13.53
N ALA A 270 57.91 14.03 -13.73
CA ALA A 270 57.96 13.22 -14.94
C ALA A 270 57.57 14.03 -16.19
N GLU A 271 56.54 14.88 -16.07
CA GLU A 271 56.12 15.80 -17.14
C GLU A 271 57.20 16.85 -17.47
N ALA A 272 57.89 17.38 -16.46
CA ALA A 272 58.99 18.34 -16.67
C ALA A 272 60.28 17.73 -17.24
N SER A 273 60.47 16.40 -17.16
CA SER A 273 61.60 15.70 -17.78
C SER A 273 61.34 15.25 -19.23
N MET A 274 60.11 15.44 -19.73
CA MET A 274 59.72 15.12 -21.10
C MET A 274 59.61 16.35 -22.00
N SER A 275 59.89 17.56 -21.49
CA SER A 275 60.09 18.80 -22.27
C SER A 275 61.57 19.17 -22.30
#